data_AF-A0A4Y7J0D2-F1
#
_entry.id   AF-A0A4Y7J0D2-F1
#
_cell.length_a   1.000
_cell.length_b   1.000
_cell.length_c   1.000
_cell.angle_alpha   90.00
_cell.angle_beta   90.00
_cell.angle_gamma   90.00
#
_symmetry.space_group_name_H-M   'P 1'
#
loop_
_entity.id
_entity.type
_entity.pdbx_description
1 polymer ?
#
loop_
_entity_poly.entity_id
_entity_poly.type
_entity_poly.pdbx_seq_one_letter_code
_entity_poly.pdbx_strand_id
1 'polypeptide(L)'
;MDVLLGSIDVRELLSTQDIEESSPLSAPDLHLLIDRLQIRSLHIKQKVKDYILSHQAEFSQIFTSCSDSISKTEEISADLSNVVRLLSDSNIDVEIRDASREICSVRKDLKEKKELLSLVKIIVNLVERLKLVREDLKVGELINAAELLRDLKKDLLIVDGDGKEVGGGKREPVVFQLLRKEWFDCFDEFQELSIEKMKDVELRMVLTAMEVGCRSTPLWAC
;
A
#
# COMPACT_ATOMS: atom_id res chain seq x y z
N MET A 1 -16.33 -8.76 54.18
CA MET A 1 -16.04 -9.94 55.05
C MET A 1 -16.50 -9.54 56.44
N ASP A 2 -17.82 -9.39 56.63
CA ASP A 2 -18.39 -8.63 57.76
C ASP A 2 -19.35 -9.48 58.62
N VAL A 3 -19.23 -10.80 58.53
CA VAL A 3 -20.12 -11.75 59.25
C VAL A 3 -19.50 -12.24 60.57
N LEU A 4 -18.27 -11.81 60.91
CA LEU A 4 -17.56 -12.27 62.11
C LEU A 4 -17.59 -11.29 63.31
N LEU A 5 -18.27 -10.15 63.17
CA LEU A 5 -18.43 -9.14 64.24
C LEU A 5 -19.87 -9.11 64.78
N GLY A 6 -20.52 -10.28 64.87
CA GLY A 6 -21.64 -10.42 65.80
C GLY A 6 -21.11 -10.16 67.21
N SER A 7 -21.68 -9.19 67.92
CA SER A 7 -21.25 -8.87 69.29
C SER A 7 -21.30 -10.13 70.14
N ILE A 8 -20.14 -10.64 70.54
CA ILE A 8 -20.04 -11.80 71.42
C ILE A 8 -20.67 -11.37 72.75
N ASP A 9 -21.82 -11.93 73.08
CA ASP A 9 -22.42 -11.71 74.39
C ASP A 9 -21.58 -12.45 75.44
N VAL A 10 -20.94 -11.68 76.32
CA VAL A 10 -20.09 -12.21 77.39
C VAL A 10 -20.88 -13.06 78.39
N ARG A 11 -22.21 -12.89 78.46
CA ARG A 11 -23.10 -13.69 79.32
C ARG A 11 -23.32 -15.09 78.77
N GLU A 12 -23.27 -15.29 77.45
CA GLU A 12 -23.33 -16.61 76.79
C GLU A 12 -22.14 -17.52 77.22
N LEU A 13 -21.01 -16.91 77.57
CA LEU A 13 -19.82 -17.60 78.05
C LEU A 13 -19.94 -18.08 79.51
N LEU A 14 -20.93 -17.55 80.26
CA LEU A 14 -21.20 -17.90 81.66
C LEU A 14 -22.27 -18.98 81.83
N SER A 15 -23.06 -19.28 80.79
CA SER A 15 -24.27 -20.12 80.76
C SER A 15 -24.24 -21.45 81.54
N THR A 16 -24.42 -21.35 82.86
CA THR A 16 -24.95 -22.39 83.75
C THR A 16 -25.67 -21.74 84.94
N GLN A 17 -26.64 -20.85 84.71
CA GLN A 17 -27.78 -20.49 85.58
C GLN A 17 -28.46 -19.21 85.07
N ASP A 18 -29.76 -19.07 85.30
CA ASP A 18 -30.59 -17.92 84.95
C ASP A 18 -30.04 -16.62 85.59
N ILE A 19 -29.13 -15.94 84.89
CA ILE A 19 -28.66 -14.61 85.28
C ILE A 19 -29.66 -13.61 84.69
N GLU A 20 -30.48 -12.97 85.55
CA GLU A 20 -31.39 -11.91 85.13
C GLU A 20 -30.65 -10.78 84.40
N GLU A 21 -31.18 -10.40 83.24
CA GLU A 21 -30.56 -9.49 82.26
C GLU A 21 -30.34 -8.06 82.81
N SER A 22 -31.02 -7.69 83.90
CA SER A 22 -30.99 -6.38 84.55
C SER A 22 -30.03 -6.27 85.75
N SER A 23 -29.43 -7.38 86.21
CA SER A 23 -28.56 -7.38 87.40
C SER A 23 -27.07 -7.22 87.05
N PRO A 24 -26.30 -6.41 87.82
CA PRO A 24 -24.86 -6.30 87.65
C PRO A 24 -24.18 -7.63 88.01
N LEU A 25 -23.21 -8.06 87.20
CA LEU A 25 -22.44 -9.29 87.43
C LEU A 25 -21.74 -9.23 88.79
N SER A 26 -21.82 -10.32 89.56
CA SER A 26 -21.17 -10.41 90.87
C SER A 26 -19.65 -10.56 90.69
N ALA A 27 -18.86 -10.15 91.68
CA ALA A 27 -17.39 -10.27 91.61
C ALA A 27 -16.89 -11.72 91.34
N PRO A 28 -17.51 -12.78 91.90
CA PRO A 28 -17.20 -14.17 91.54
C PRO A 28 -17.52 -14.50 90.07
N ASP A 29 -18.59 -13.95 89.50
CA ASP A 29 -18.97 -14.18 88.10
C ASP A 29 -17.97 -13.53 87.15
N LEU A 30 -17.43 -12.37 87.50
CA LEU A 30 -16.36 -11.70 86.75
C LEU A 30 -15.06 -12.52 86.77
N HIS A 31 -14.69 -13.10 87.91
CA HIS A 31 -13.55 -14.01 87.99
C HIS A 31 -13.75 -15.27 87.13
N LEU A 32 -14.93 -15.89 87.19
CA LEU A 32 -15.27 -17.04 86.36
C LEU A 32 -15.26 -16.71 84.87
N LEU A 33 -15.74 -15.52 84.49
CA LEU A 33 -15.70 -15.02 83.12
C LEU A 33 -14.27 -14.88 82.63
N ILE A 34 -13.39 -14.29 83.45
CA ILE A 34 -11.97 -14.13 83.14
C ILE A 34 -11.33 -15.50 82.90
N ASP A 35 -11.55 -16.47 83.78
CA ASP A 35 -10.98 -17.81 83.66
C ASP A 35 -11.48 -18.53 82.40
N ARG A 36 -12.78 -18.47 82.11
CA ARG A 36 -13.36 -19.07 80.90
C ARG A 36 -12.87 -18.39 79.62
N LEU A 37 -12.75 -17.06 79.62
CA LEU A 37 -12.18 -16.31 78.50
C LEU A 37 -10.72 -16.67 78.26
N GLN A 38 -9.93 -16.83 79.32
CA GLN A 38 -8.54 -17.26 79.21
C GLN A 38 -8.43 -18.67 78.63
N ILE A 39 -9.23 -19.62 79.11
CA ILE A 39 -9.27 -21.00 78.59
C ILE A 39 -9.68 -21.00 77.10
N ARG A 40 -10.72 -20.23 76.74
CA ARG A 40 -11.18 -20.13 75.35
C ARG A 40 -10.14 -19.47 74.44
N SER A 41 -9.47 -18.43 74.92
CA SER A 41 -8.37 -17.78 74.20
C SER A 41 -7.23 -18.76 73.92
N LEU A 42 -6.85 -19.57 74.92
CA LEU A 42 -5.84 -20.62 74.77
C LEU A 42 -6.30 -21.66 73.74
N HIS A 43 -7.54 -22.13 73.85
CA HIS A 43 -8.09 -23.11 72.92
C HIS A 43 -8.13 -22.60 71.47
N ILE A 44 -8.53 -21.35 71.25
CA ILE A 44 -8.50 -20.72 69.92
C ILE A 44 -7.07 -20.65 69.40
N LYS A 45 -6.11 -20.19 70.21
CA LYS A 45 -4.69 -20.12 69.84
C LYS A 45 -4.15 -21.49 69.45
N GLN A 46 -4.48 -22.51 70.23
CA GLN A 46 -4.02 -23.87 69.98
C GLN A 46 -4.67 -24.44 68.70
N LYS A 47 -5.97 -24.25 68.51
CA LYS A 47 -6.65 -24.67 67.28
C LYS A 47 -6.08 -24.01 66.03
N VAL A 48 -5.77 -22.71 66.10
CA VAL A 48 -5.11 -21.99 65.00
C VAL A 48 -3.71 -22.54 64.76
N LYS A 49 -2.94 -22.78 65.83
CA LYS A 49 -1.59 -23.38 65.73
C LYS A 49 -1.65 -24.76 65.09
N ASP A 50 -2.53 -25.64 65.54
CA ASP A 50 -2.68 -27.00 65.04
C ASP A 50 -3.15 -26.99 63.57
N TYR A 51 -4.01 -26.04 63.21
CA TYR A 51 -4.43 -25.82 61.82
C TYR A 51 -3.25 -25.41 60.93
N ILE A 52 -2.46 -24.42 61.36
CA ILE A 52 -1.28 -23.97 60.60
C ILE A 52 -0.25 -25.09 60.46
N LEU A 53 0.00 -25.85 61.53
CA LEU A 53 0.95 -26.95 61.51
C LEU A 53 0.47 -28.10 60.60
N SER A 54 -0.82 -28.45 60.64
CA SER A 54 -1.37 -29.51 59.78
C SER A 54 -1.39 -29.14 58.30
N HIS A 55 -1.49 -27.85 57.97
CA HIS A 55 -1.55 -27.35 56.58
C HIS A 55 -0.25 -26.67 56.13
N GLN A 56 0.85 -26.80 56.89
CA GLN A 56 2.11 -26.12 56.59
C GLN A 56 2.63 -26.45 55.18
N ALA A 57 2.51 -27.70 54.75
CA ALA A 57 2.96 -28.16 53.44
C ALA A 57 2.17 -27.48 52.30
N GLU A 58 0.85 -27.35 52.46
CA GLU A 58 -0.02 -26.69 51.47
C GLU A 58 0.32 -25.20 51.37
N PHE A 59 0.48 -24.52 52.50
CA PHE A 59 0.93 -23.12 52.51
C PHE A 59 2.30 -22.96 51.85
N SER A 60 3.26 -23.82 52.18
CA SER A 60 4.59 -23.80 51.57
C SER A 60 4.53 -24.00 50.04
N GLN A 61 3.66 -24.88 49.57
CA GLN A 61 3.47 -25.12 48.14
C GLN A 61 2.89 -23.88 47.44
N ILE A 62 1.89 -23.23 48.04
CA ILE A 62 1.30 -22.00 47.50
C ILE A 62 2.35 -20.89 47.41
N PHE A 63 3.16 -20.69 48.46
CA PHE A 63 4.22 -19.68 48.45
C PHE A 63 5.29 -19.97 47.40
N THR A 64 5.70 -21.23 47.26
CA THR A 64 6.67 -21.65 46.24
C THR A 64 6.12 -21.43 44.84
N SER A 65 4.89 -21.87 44.56
CA SER A 65 4.24 -21.65 43.27
C SER A 65 4.09 -20.17 42.94
N CYS A 66 3.77 -19.32 43.93
CA CYS A 66 3.67 -17.88 43.73
C CYS A 66 5.04 -17.30 43.35
N SER A 67 6.10 -17.69 44.06
CA SER A 67 7.47 -17.27 43.78
C SER A 67 7.93 -17.70 42.38
N ASP A 68 7.64 -18.94 41.97
CA ASP A 68 7.96 -19.46 40.65
C ASP A 68 7.21 -18.70 39.54
N SER A 69 5.93 -18.39 39.76
CA SER A 69 5.12 -17.60 38.83
C SER A 69 5.64 -16.17 38.70
N ILE A 70 6.07 -15.54 39.80
CA ILE A 70 6.69 -14.21 39.77
C ILE A 70 7.98 -14.26 38.96
N SER A 71 8.85 -15.23 39.22
CA SER A 71 10.12 -15.40 38.50
C SER A 71 9.91 -15.58 36.99
N LYS A 72 8.93 -16.41 36.59
CA LYS A 72 8.55 -16.57 35.17
C LYS A 72 8.00 -15.29 34.55
N THR A 73 7.28 -14.48 35.32
CA THR A 73 6.75 -13.20 34.83
C THR A 73 7.87 -12.21 34.57
N GLU A 74 8.89 -12.18 35.42
CA GLU A 74 10.10 -11.37 35.22
C GLU A 74 10.87 -11.82 33.97
N GLU A 75 11.03 -13.13 33.77
CA GLU A 75 11.66 -13.70 32.56
C GLU A 75 10.89 -13.31 31.29
N ILE A 76 9.56 -13.47 31.28
CA ILE A 76 8.71 -13.04 30.16
C ILE A 76 8.83 -11.54 29.91
N SER A 77 8.91 -10.73 30.96
CA SER A 77 9.07 -9.28 30.84
C SER A 77 10.42 -8.91 30.22
N ALA A 78 11.50 -9.61 30.58
CA ALA A 78 12.82 -9.44 29.99
C ALA A 78 12.82 -9.86 28.50
N ASP A 79 12.22 -11.01 28.18
CA ASP A 79 12.08 -11.49 26.80
C ASP A 79 11.26 -10.54 25.93
N LEU A 80 10.13 -10.06 26.45
CA LEU A 80 9.31 -9.07 25.75
C LEU A 80 10.09 -7.78 25.51
N SER A 81 10.87 -7.33 26.50
CA SER A 81 11.73 -6.15 26.34
C SER A 81 12.80 -6.36 25.26
N ASN A 82 13.39 -7.56 25.19
CA ASN A 82 14.35 -7.91 24.14
C ASN A 82 13.69 -7.91 22.75
N VAL A 83 12.49 -8.48 22.62
CA VAL A 83 11.74 -8.47 21.35
C VAL A 83 11.38 -7.04 20.94
N VAL A 84 10.87 -6.23 21.86
CA VAL A 84 10.55 -4.81 21.59
C VAL A 84 11.80 -4.06 21.17
N ARG A 85 12.95 -4.31 21.80
CA ARG A 85 14.22 -3.71 21.40
C ARG A 85 14.65 -4.15 20.00
N LEU A 86 14.55 -5.43 19.67
CA LEU A 86 14.85 -5.93 18.32
C LEU A 86 13.95 -5.29 17.27
N LEU A 87 12.65 -5.16 17.54
CA LEU A 87 11.70 -4.51 16.63
C LEU A 87 11.98 -3.00 16.50
N SER A 88 12.33 -2.33 17.60
CA SER A 88 12.59 -0.88 17.62
C SER A 88 13.95 -0.51 17.01
N ASP A 89 14.98 -1.32 17.25
CA ASP A 89 16.31 -1.17 16.66
C ASP A 89 16.33 -1.67 15.21
N SER A 90 15.33 -2.47 14.79
CA SER A 90 15.21 -2.88 13.40
C SER A 90 14.77 -1.71 12.54
N ASN A 91 15.76 -1.09 11.91
CA ASN A 91 15.66 -0.28 10.70
C ASN A 91 14.99 -1.02 9.53
N ILE A 92 14.57 -2.28 9.68
CA ILE A 92 13.81 -3.08 8.70
C ILE A 92 12.59 -2.30 8.19
N ASP A 93 11.84 -1.61 9.04
CA ASP A 93 10.68 -0.82 8.60
C ASP A 93 11.06 0.41 7.77
N VAL A 94 12.27 0.95 7.98
CA VAL A 94 12.82 2.06 7.19
C VAL A 94 13.36 1.53 5.86
N GLU A 95 14.13 0.45 5.89
CA GLU A 95 14.69 -0.21 4.70
C GLU A 95 13.59 -0.72 3.76
N ILE A 96 12.55 -1.37 4.29
CA ILE A 96 11.39 -1.83 3.51
C ILE A 96 10.67 -0.62 2.89
N ARG A 97 10.50 0.46 3.64
CA ARG A 97 9.84 1.67 3.15
C ARG A 97 10.65 2.36 2.06
N ASP A 98 11.96 2.44 2.22
CA ASP A 98 12.86 3.05 1.25
C ASP A 98 12.95 2.20 -0.02
N ALA A 99 13.11 0.88 0.10
CA ALA A 99 13.04 -0.04 -1.03
C ALA A 99 11.69 0.04 -1.75
N SER A 100 10.58 0.12 -1.01
CA SER A 100 9.24 0.30 -1.60
C SER A 100 9.12 1.62 -2.37
N ARG A 101 9.69 2.71 -1.82
CA ARG A 101 9.73 4.02 -2.49
C ARG A 101 10.56 3.96 -3.77
N GLU A 102 11.73 3.32 -3.72
CA GLU A 102 12.60 3.13 -4.87
C GLU A 102 11.90 2.32 -5.98
N ILE A 103 11.28 1.19 -5.61
CA ILE A 103 10.49 0.37 -6.54
C ILE A 103 9.37 1.19 -7.19
N CYS A 104 8.65 2.01 -6.42
CA CYS A 104 7.61 2.87 -6.95
C CYS A 104 8.16 3.90 -7.96
N SER A 105 9.30 4.52 -7.65
CA SER A 105 9.97 5.48 -8.55
C SER A 105 10.39 4.81 -9.85
N VAL A 106 11.11 3.68 -9.76
CA VAL A 106 11.61 2.93 -10.92
C VAL A 106 10.47 2.45 -11.80
N ARG A 107 9.35 2.00 -11.22
CA ARG A 107 8.16 1.60 -11.99
C ARG A 107 7.53 2.75 -12.75
N LYS A 108 7.49 3.95 -12.17
CA LYS A 108 6.99 5.14 -12.85
C LYS A 108 7.89 5.51 -14.03
N ASP A 109 9.20 5.56 -13.81
CA ASP A 109 10.18 5.88 -14.86
C ASP A 109 10.15 4.84 -15.99
N LEU A 110 10.00 3.56 -15.66
CA LEU A 110 9.87 2.49 -16.65
C LEU A 110 8.60 2.63 -17.49
N LYS A 111 7.49 3.05 -16.88
CA LYS A 111 6.24 3.32 -17.60
C LYS A 111 6.42 4.49 -18.59
N GLU A 112 6.98 5.60 -18.14
CA GLU A 112 7.27 6.77 -18.99
C GLU A 112 8.22 6.41 -20.14
N LYS A 113 9.30 5.66 -19.87
CA LYS A 113 10.22 5.18 -20.90
C LYS A 113 9.56 4.22 -21.89
N LYS A 114 8.62 3.38 -21.44
CA LYS A 114 7.87 2.48 -22.32
C LYS A 114 6.93 3.24 -23.26
N GLU A 115 6.27 4.28 -22.75
CA GLU A 115 5.44 5.18 -23.56
C GLU A 115 6.29 5.91 -24.59
N LEU A 116 7.44 6.48 -24.20
CA LEU A 116 8.38 7.10 -25.13
C LEU A 116 8.92 6.11 -26.18
N LEU A 117 9.28 4.89 -25.78
CA LEU A 117 9.73 3.85 -26.71
C LEU A 117 8.65 3.49 -27.73
N SER A 118 7.38 3.48 -27.32
CA SER A 118 6.27 3.23 -28.25
C SER A 118 6.15 4.32 -29.31
N LEU A 119 6.34 5.60 -28.92
CA LEU A 119 6.36 6.72 -29.84
C LEU A 119 7.55 6.65 -30.81
N VAL A 120 8.74 6.31 -30.30
CA VAL A 120 9.94 6.15 -31.14
C VAL A 120 9.73 5.02 -32.16
N LYS A 121 9.11 3.90 -31.77
CA LYS A 121 8.79 2.82 -32.72
C LYS A 121 7.87 3.27 -33.85
N ILE A 122 6.85 4.09 -33.53
CA ILE A 122 5.97 4.67 -34.56
C ILE A 122 6.77 5.55 -35.51
N ILE A 123 7.62 6.44 -34.98
CA ILE A 123 8.47 7.32 -35.79
C ILE A 123 9.40 6.51 -36.70
N VAL A 124 10.07 5.48 -36.18
CA VAL A 124 10.97 4.63 -36.97
C VAL A 124 10.21 3.95 -38.10
N ASN A 125 9.00 3.42 -37.83
CA ASN A 125 8.17 2.81 -38.86
C ASN A 125 7.78 3.80 -39.97
N LEU A 126 7.44 5.04 -39.61
CA LEU A 126 7.13 6.10 -40.58
C LEU A 126 8.36 6.46 -41.44
N VAL A 127 9.54 6.55 -40.83
CA VAL A 127 10.80 6.79 -41.56
C VAL A 127 11.13 5.64 -42.51
N GLU A 128 10.95 4.40 -42.09
CA GLU A 128 11.17 3.22 -42.94
C GLU A 128 10.22 3.23 -44.14
N ARG A 129 8.95 3.57 -43.95
CA ARG A 129 7.97 3.68 -45.04
C ARG A 129 8.30 4.82 -46.00
N LEU A 130 8.77 5.97 -45.52
CA LEU A 130 9.28 7.06 -46.38
C LEU A 130 10.46 6.59 -47.23
N LYS A 131 11.38 5.80 -46.65
CA LYS A 131 12.50 5.24 -47.41
C LYS A 131 12.03 4.28 -48.49
N LEU A 132 11.07 3.40 -48.20
CA LEU A 132 10.49 2.49 -49.19
C LEU A 132 9.87 3.24 -50.36
N VAL A 133 9.08 4.30 -50.08
CA VAL A 133 8.54 5.17 -51.16
C VAL A 133 9.67 5.71 -52.03
N ARG A 134 10.74 6.25 -51.43
CA ARG A 134 11.88 6.79 -52.19
C ARG A 134 12.63 5.71 -52.98
N GLU A 135 12.68 4.48 -52.50
CA GLU A 135 13.26 3.35 -53.22
C GLU A 135 12.40 2.97 -54.42
N ASP A 136 11.08 2.86 -54.25
CA ASP A 136 10.12 2.57 -55.33
C ASP A 136 10.16 3.65 -56.43
N LEU A 137 10.29 4.92 -56.04
CA LEU A 137 10.47 6.04 -56.99
C LEU A 137 11.75 5.88 -57.83
N LYS A 138 12.86 5.43 -57.24
CA LYS A 138 14.13 5.22 -57.95
C LYS A 138 14.07 4.05 -58.92
N VAL A 139 13.37 2.97 -58.53
CA VAL A 139 13.17 1.79 -59.39
C VAL A 139 12.14 2.07 -60.49
N GLY A 140 11.30 3.10 -60.32
CA GLY A 140 10.28 3.52 -61.26
C GLY A 140 8.93 2.82 -61.06
N GLU A 141 8.71 2.18 -59.91
CA GLU A 141 7.45 1.56 -59.52
C GLU A 141 6.46 2.61 -58.98
N LEU A 142 6.00 3.47 -59.89
CA LEU A 142 5.19 4.65 -59.54
C LEU A 142 3.84 4.31 -58.88
N ILE A 143 3.23 3.16 -59.22
CA ILE A 143 1.95 2.75 -58.62
C ILE A 143 2.15 2.38 -57.15
N ASN A 144 3.13 1.54 -56.84
CA ASN A 144 3.46 1.12 -55.46
C ASN A 144 3.87 2.33 -54.60
N ALA A 145 4.72 3.20 -55.14
CA ALA A 145 5.12 4.44 -54.48
C ALA A 145 3.91 5.32 -54.13
N ALA A 146 2.95 5.46 -55.06
CA ALA A 146 1.77 6.28 -54.85
C ALA A 146 0.81 5.70 -53.80
N GLU A 147 0.64 4.38 -53.76
CA GLU A 147 -0.17 3.71 -52.73
C GLU A 147 0.44 3.88 -51.34
N LEU A 148 1.75 3.64 -51.21
CA LEU A 148 2.48 3.82 -49.95
C LEU A 148 2.44 5.27 -49.47
N LEU A 149 2.59 6.23 -50.38
CA LEU A 149 2.57 7.66 -50.08
C LEU A 149 1.17 8.14 -49.65
N ARG A 150 0.11 7.60 -50.27
CA ARG A 150 -1.29 7.83 -49.86
C ARG A 150 -1.58 7.27 -48.46
N ASP A 151 -1.07 6.08 -48.14
CA ASP A 151 -1.30 5.50 -46.81
C ASP A 151 -0.48 6.24 -45.75
N LEU A 152 0.74 6.65 -46.07
CA LEU A 152 1.57 7.46 -45.19
C LEU A 152 0.97 8.86 -44.92
N LYS A 153 0.25 9.44 -45.89
CA LYS A 153 -0.51 10.68 -45.71
C LYS A 153 -1.53 10.58 -44.57
N LYS A 154 -2.23 9.45 -44.47
CA LYS A 154 -3.23 9.19 -43.41
C LYS A 154 -2.55 9.07 -42.05
N ASP A 155 -1.44 8.35 -41.99
CA ASP A 155 -0.71 8.11 -40.74
C ASP A 155 -0.02 9.37 -40.19
N LEU A 156 0.36 10.29 -41.06
CA LEU A 156 0.87 11.62 -40.70
C LEU A 156 -0.24 12.66 -40.46
N LEU A 157 -1.52 12.26 -40.58
CA LEU A 157 -2.69 13.11 -40.40
C LEU A 157 -2.62 14.42 -41.21
N ILE A 158 -2.15 14.33 -42.45
CA ILE A 158 -2.11 15.47 -43.37
C ILE A 158 -3.53 15.70 -43.89
N VAL A 159 -4.20 16.75 -43.40
CA VAL A 159 -5.60 17.09 -43.72
C VAL A 159 -5.68 17.89 -45.02
N ASP A 160 -6.68 17.59 -45.84
CA ASP A 160 -7.00 18.27 -47.10
C ASP A 160 -7.98 19.43 -46.86
N GLY A 161 -7.51 20.69 -47.04
CA GLY A 161 -8.33 21.90 -47.05
C GLY A 161 -8.16 22.87 -45.86
N ASP A 162 -8.49 24.16 -46.09
CA ASP A 162 -8.31 25.37 -45.27
C ASP A 162 -9.03 25.38 -43.89
N GLY A 163 -8.81 24.31 -43.11
CA GLY A 163 -9.25 24.19 -41.74
C GLY A 163 -8.04 24.17 -40.84
N LYS A 164 -7.49 25.36 -40.55
CA LYS A 164 -6.57 25.68 -39.43
C LYS A 164 -5.65 24.53 -39.01
N GLU A 165 -4.38 24.52 -39.41
CA GLU A 165 -3.28 23.74 -38.79
C GLU A 165 -3.68 22.90 -37.55
N VAL A 166 -4.40 21.79 -37.73
CA VAL A 166 -4.89 21.01 -36.58
C VAL A 166 -3.73 20.23 -35.94
N GLY A 167 -2.58 20.17 -36.62
CA GLY A 167 -1.30 19.66 -36.10
C GLY A 167 -0.29 20.77 -35.83
N GLY A 168 -0.73 21.94 -35.35
CA GLY A 168 0.10 23.09 -35.00
C GLY A 168 -0.08 23.55 -33.55
N GLY A 169 -0.66 22.72 -32.69
CA GLY A 169 -0.67 23.00 -31.25
C GLY A 169 0.78 23.06 -30.74
N LYS A 170 1.12 24.02 -29.89
CA LYS A 170 2.44 24.24 -29.22
C LYS A 170 3.06 23.00 -28.51
N ARG A 171 2.46 21.82 -28.64
CA ARG A 171 2.79 20.56 -27.97
C ARG A 171 3.22 19.43 -28.90
N GLU A 172 3.18 19.62 -30.22
CA GLU A 172 3.56 18.54 -31.14
C GLU A 172 5.10 18.40 -31.23
N PRO A 173 5.64 17.16 -31.20
CA PRO A 173 7.07 16.94 -31.37
C PRO A 173 7.55 17.40 -32.76
N VAL A 174 8.66 18.14 -32.80
CA VAL A 174 9.32 18.65 -34.03
C VAL A 174 9.56 17.55 -35.07
N VAL A 175 9.75 16.31 -34.63
CA VAL A 175 9.96 15.15 -35.50
C VAL A 175 8.78 14.91 -36.47
N PHE A 176 7.54 15.11 -36.04
CA PHE A 176 6.38 14.95 -36.92
C PHE A 176 6.27 16.08 -37.95
N GLN A 177 6.78 17.27 -37.66
CA GLN A 177 6.89 18.36 -38.63
C GLN A 177 7.94 18.03 -39.69
N LEU A 178 9.09 17.49 -39.27
CA LEU A 178 10.14 17.03 -40.19
C LEU A 178 9.65 15.87 -41.08
N LEU A 179 8.93 14.90 -40.50
CA LEU A 179 8.32 13.79 -41.26
C LEU A 179 7.30 14.28 -42.29
N ARG A 180 6.46 15.25 -41.93
CA ARG A 180 5.50 15.85 -42.88
C ARG A 180 6.23 16.60 -44.00
N LYS A 181 7.29 17.34 -43.67
CA LYS A 181 8.13 17.99 -44.69
C LYS A 181 8.75 16.97 -45.64
N GLU A 182 9.37 15.91 -45.11
CA GLU A 182 9.97 14.84 -45.93
C GLU A 182 8.92 14.14 -46.81
N TRP A 183 7.69 13.99 -46.32
CA TRP A 183 6.56 13.48 -47.12
C TRP A 183 6.22 14.41 -48.28
N PHE A 184 6.15 15.74 -48.04
CA PHE A 184 5.92 16.72 -49.11
C PHE A 184 7.05 16.68 -50.14
N ASP A 185 8.31 16.64 -49.71
CA ASP A 185 9.46 16.55 -50.60
C ASP A 185 9.39 15.27 -51.47
N CYS A 186 9.02 14.11 -50.88
CA CYS A 186 8.82 12.87 -51.63
C CYS A 186 7.62 12.93 -52.59
N PHE A 187 6.57 13.67 -52.24
CA PHE A 187 5.39 13.85 -53.09
C PHE A 187 5.69 14.76 -54.28
N ASP A 188 6.47 15.82 -54.09
CA ASP A 188 6.91 16.70 -55.17
C ASP A 188 7.80 15.93 -56.16
N GLU A 189 8.76 15.12 -55.67
CA GLU A 189 9.56 14.21 -56.51
C GLU A 189 8.69 13.22 -57.29
N PHE A 190 7.66 12.63 -56.65
CA PHE A 190 6.71 11.74 -57.32
C PHE A 190 5.91 12.46 -58.40
N GLN A 191 5.46 13.69 -58.16
CA GLN A 191 4.72 14.48 -59.15
C GLN A 191 5.58 14.79 -60.37
N GLU A 192 6.83 15.22 -60.17
CA GLU A 192 7.76 15.51 -61.27
C GLU A 192 8.00 14.27 -62.15
N LEU A 193 8.31 13.12 -61.53
CA LEU A 193 8.55 11.86 -62.24
C LEU A 193 7.29 11.34 -62.94
N SER A 194 6.12 11.55 -62.33
CA SER A 194 4.84 11.13 -62.92
C SER A 194 4.47 11.98 -64.13
N ILE A 195 4.70 13.29 -64.09
CA ILE A 195 4.48 14.20 -65.23
C ILE A 195 5.42 13.84 -66.39
N GLU A 196 6.68 13.49 -66.10
CA GLU A 196 7.65 13.05 -67.11
C GLU A 196 7.25 11.72 -67.78
N LYS A 197 6.69 10.77 -67.01
CA LYS A 197 6.34 9.43 -67.49
C LYS A 197 4.88 9.23 -67.88
N MET A 198 4.06 10.28 -67.90
CA MET A 198 2.62 10.20 -68.12
C MET A 198 2.24 9.68 -69.53
N LYS A 199 2.10 8.35 -69.64
CA LYS A 199 1.37 7.64 -70.69
C LYS A 199 0.27 6.72 -70.14
N ASP A 200 0.21 6.51 -68.83
CA ASP A 200 -0.66 5.51 -68.21
C ASP A 200 -1.93 6.12 -67.58
N VAL A 201 -3.07 5.45 -67.74
CA VAL A 201 -4.39 5.91 -67.27
C VAL A 201 -4.54 5.68 -65.76
N GLU A 202 -3.90 4.64 -65.23
CA GLU A 202 -3.98 4.25 -63.83
C GLU A 202 -3.22 5.23 -62.92
N LEU A 203 -2.02 5.65 -63.35
CA LEU A 203 -1.27 6.74 -62.72
C LEU A 203 -2.06 8.05 -62.70
N ARG A 204 -2.85 8.30 -63.76
CA ARG A 204 -3.70 9.49 -63.85
C ARG A 204 -4.82 9.48 -62.81
N MET A 205 -5.43 8.32 -62.56
CA MET A 205 -6.45 8.18 -61.51
C MET A 205 -5.87 8.35 -60.11
N VAL A 206 -4.70 7.78 -59.84
CA VAL A 206 -4.04 7.89 -58.53
C VAL A 206 -3.55 9.32 -58.27
N LEU A 207 -2.93 9.98 -59.27
CA LEU A 207 -2.58 11.39 -59.15
C LEU A 207 -3.81 12.26 -58.94
N THR A 208 -4.90 12.04 -59.69
CA THR A 208 -6.12 12.83 -59.51
C THR A 208 -6.71 12.62 -58.12
N ALA A 209 -6.68 11.40 -57.57
CA ALA A 209 -7.13 11.14 -56.20
C ALA A 209 -6.25 11.82 -55.13
N MET A 210 -4.95 11.97 -55.38
CA MET A 210 -4.03 12.67 -54.49
C MET A 210 -4.08 14.21 -54.67
N GLU A 211 -4.19 14.70 -55.90
CA GLU A 211 -4.25 16.12 -56.28
C GLU A 211 -5.58 16.78 -55.95
N VAL A 212 -6.71 16.09 -56.09
CA VAL A 212 -8.02 16.57 -55.62
C VAL A 212 -8.03 16.75 -54.10
N GLY A 213 -7.10 16.11 -53.38
CA GLY A 213 -6.81 16.40 -51.97
C GLY A 213 -5.81 17.55 -51.74
N CYS A 214 -4.75 17.67 -52.55
CA CYS A 214 -3.66 18.63 -52.30
C CYS A 214 -3.80 20.01 -52.96
N ARG A 215 -4.50 20.15 -54.10
CA ARG A 215 -4.64 21.44 -54.81
C ARG A 215 -5.98 22.10 -54.50
N SER A 216 -6.06 22.77 -53.36
CA SER A 216 -7.00 23.88 -53.16
C SER A 216 -6.26 25.07 -52.55
N THR A 217 -5.24 25.56 -53.24
CA THR A 217 -4.86 26.98 -53.20
C THR A 217 -4.49 27.45 -54.62
N PRO A 218 -5.07 28.57 -55.08
CA PRO A 218 -4.65 29.23 -56.31
C PRO A 218 -3.43 30.11 -56.00
N LEU A 219 -2.31 29.84 -56.67
CA LEU A 219 -1.34 30.90 -56.95
C LEU A 219 -1.90 31.74 -58.10
N TRP A 220 -1.51 33.02 -58.15
CA TRP A 220 -1.99 34.14 -58.98
C TRP A 220 -3.08 35.03 -58.34
N ALA A 221 -2.72 35.76 -57.27
CA ALA A 221 -3.03 37.18 -57.11
C ALA A 221 -2.10 37.81 -56.04
N CYS A 222 -1.38 38.86 -56.46
CA CYS A 222 -0.38 39.69 -55.78
C CYS A 222 1.06 39.16 -55.78
#